data_AF-A0A1Q2CWL3-F1
#
_entry.id   AF-A0A1Q2CWL3-F1
#
_cell.length_a   1.000
_cell.length_b   1.000
_cell.length_c   1.000
_cell.angle_alpha   90.00
_cell.angle_beta   90.00
_cell.angle_gamma   90.00
#
_symmetry.space_group_name_H-M   'P 1'
#
loop_
_entity.id
_entity.type
_entity.pdbx_description
1 polymer ?
#
loop_
_entity_poly.entity_id
_entity_poly.type
_entity_poly.pdbx_seq_one_letter_code
_entity_poly.pdbx_strand_id
1 'polypeptide(L)'
;MRFVAAALGAVVLAGCAPAPTPTETPSAPPRPTVGVPSQPSSAPASAASTTPSPEPALPPQEPPPAPVSPAPSTAGSLGETDVARAEGWTPTARPGSSEEGYLGNGTWVHAVSAEHSAYAAIALGCADLGAYPQPTAALEGTLAGPEGRPGVGVTLEFAGADEARGYFGEWVRQAKACEGTATELLSLDADTWVGRRNLETLWSETVGVRGERVVLLIVDQADADLSGAIPAP
;
A
#
# COMPACT_ATOMS: atom_id res chain seq x y z
N MET A 1 36.58 -16.54 35.18
CA MET A 1 37.66 -15.60 34.79
C MET A 1 36.97 -14.33 34.32
N ARG A 2 37.04 -13.24 35.09
CA ARG A 2 37.99 -12.09 35.00
C ARG A 2 37.73 -11.16 33.79
N PHE A 3 37.56 -9.88 34.11
CA PHE A 3 37.15 -8.73 33.28
C PHE A 3 38.23 -8.21 32.31
N VAL A 4 37.79 -7.47 31.28
CA VAL A 4 38.46 -6.33 30.59
C VAL A 4 37.35 -5.28 30.31
N ALA A 5 37.65 -3.99 30.07
CA ALA A 5 36.62 -2.94 29.96
C ALA A 5 37.03 -1.71 29.12
N ALA A 6 36.02 -0.88 28.77
CA ALA A 6 36.09 0.44 28.10
C ALA A 6 36.45 0.42 26.58
N ALA A 7 36.24 1.48 25.78
CA ALA A 7 35.80 2.87 26.01
C ALA A 7 34.84 3.33 24.86
N LEU A 8 33.85 4.20 25.04
CA LEU A 8 33.89 5.64 25.34
C LEU A 8 34.63 6.47 24.26
N GLY A 9 33.86 7.06 23.34
CA GLY A 9 34.32 8.03 22.34
C GLY A 9 33.36 9.23 22.25
N ALA A 10 33.90 10.44 22.26
CA ALA A 10 33.13 11.69 22.26
C ALA A 10 33.73 12.68 21.25
N VAL A 11 32.90 13.34 20.43
CA VAL A 11 33.32 14.45 19.54
C VAL A 11 32.27 15.57 19.47
N VAL A 12 32.54 16.61 20.27
CA VAL A 12 32.43 18.07 20.06
C VAL A 12 31.57 18.65 18.89
N LEU A 13 30.51 19.37 19.30
CA LEU A 13 30.01 20.71 18.90
C LEU A 13 30.38 21.38 17.55
N ALA A 14 29.33 21.74 16.78
CA ALA A 14 29.10 23.04 16.12
C ALA A 14 27.59 23.15 15.75
N GLY A 15 26.89 24.29 15.73
CA GLY A 15 27.28 25.67 15.98
C GLY A 15 26.88 26.63 14.84
N CYS A 16 25.60 27.05 14.74
CA CYS A 16 25.21 28.20 13.91
C CYS A 16 23.89 28.86 14.35
N ALA A 17 23.64 30.08 13.85
CA ALA A 17 22.81 31.12 14.48
C ALA A 17 21.42 31.35 13.81
N PRO A 18 20.53 32.22 14.33
CA PRO A 18 19.12 32.28 13.92
C PRO A 18 18.78 33.24 12.77
N ALA A 19 17.61 32.97 12.17
CA ALA A 19 16.66 33.79 11.41
C ALA A 19 17.03 35.19 10.86
N PRO A 20 16.51 35.49 9.66
CA PRO A 20 15.78 36.75 9.45
C PRO A 20 14.34 36.53 8.93
N THR A 21 13.36 37.18 9.56
CA THR A 21 12.02 37.44 9.01
C THR A 21 12.00 38.76 8.23
N PRO A 22 11.42 38.74 7.02
CA PRO A 22 10.67 39.88 6.48
C PRO A 22 9.34 39.43 5.87
N THR A 23 8.31 40.25 5.61
CA THR A 23 7.90 41.57 6.12
C THR A 23 6.45 41.72 5.61
N GLU A 24 5.49 42.12 6.46
CA GLU A 24 4.12 42.38 5.98
C GLU A 24 4.10 43.53 4.97
N THR A 25 3.40 43.36 3.85
CA THR A 25 3.08 44.47 2.92
C THR A 25 1.59 44.81 3.06
N PRO A 26 1.23 46.06 3.42
CA PRO A 26 -0.17 46.44 3.66
C PRO A 26 -1.11 46.36 2.44
N SER A 27 -2.40 46.21 2.75
CA SER A 27 -3.50 46.23 1.77
C SER A 27 -3.66 47.57 1.03
N ALA A 28 -4.03 47.49 -0.25
CA ALA A 28 -4.49 48.64 -1.04
C ALA A 28 -6.03 48.80 -0.97
N PRO A 29 -6.58 50.03 -1.01
CA PRO A 29 -8.02 50.30 -0.84
C PRO A 29 -8.85 50.06 -2.12
N PRO A 30 -10.18 49.84 -1.98
CA PRO A 30 -11.08 49.58 -3.11
C PRO A 30 -11.46 50.85 -3.92
N ARG A 31 -11.80 50.66 -5.20
CA ARG A 31 -12.33 51.70 -6.10
C ARG A 31 -13.17 51.07 -7.24
N PRO A 32 -14.03 51.84 -7.93
CA PRO A 32 -15.42 52.03 -7.53
C PRO A 32 -16.41 51.33 -8.46
N THR A 33 -17.65 51.17 -7.98
CA THR A 33 -18.79 50.66 -8.75
C THR A 33 -19.13 51.54 -9.96
N VAL A 34 -19.29 50.93 -11.13
CA VAL A 34 -19.90 51.55 -12.32
C VAL A 34 -21.07 50.66 -12.78
N GLY A 35 -22.21 51.28 -13.09
CA GLY A 35 -23.47 50.57 -13.36
C GLY A 35 -23.66 50.09 -14.80
N VAL A 36 -24.18 48.87 -14.91
CA VAL A 36 -25.17 48.30 -15.87
C VAL A 36 -25.50 49.12 -17.14
N PRO A 37 -25.43 48.49 -18.32
CA PRO A 37 -26.65 48.24 -19.11
C PRO A 37 -26.96 46.74 -19.36
N SER A 38 -28.20 46.46 -19.78
CA SER A 38 -28.83 45.13 -19.72
C SER A 38 -28.62 44.23 -20.96
N GLN A 39 -28.55 42.91 -20.69
CA GLN A 39 -29.02 41.75 -21.48
C GLN A 39 -28.69 41.61 -22.98
N PRO A 40 -28.33 40.38 -23.40
CA PRO A 40 -29.39 39.52 -23.95
C PRO A 40 -29.43 38.09 -23.39
N SER A 41 -30.62 37.49 -23.53
CA SER A 41 -31.04 36.11 -23.27
C SER A 41 -29.94 35.03 -23.18
N SER A 42 -29.63 34.58 -21.95
CA SER A 42 -28.87 33.35 -21.71
C SER A 42 -29.76 32.12 -21.82
N ALA A 43 -29.31 31.10 -22.56
CA ALA A 43 -29.86 29.75 -22.50
C ALA A 43 -29.78 29.18 -21.07
N PRO A 44 -30.60 28.18 -20.68
CA PRO A 44 -30.44 27.52 -19.40
C PRO A 44 -29.03 26.93 -19.30
N ALA A 45 -28.23 27.50 -18.40
CA ALA A 45 -26.90 27.00 -18.12
C ALA A 45 -27.05 25.58 -17.57
N SER A 46 -26.60 24.59 -18.34
CA SER A 46 -26.48 23.23 -17.86
C SER A 46 -25.61 23.28 -16.60
N ALA A 47 -26.20 22.97 -15.45
CA ALA A 47 -25.47 22.97 -14.19
C ALA A 47 -24.34 21.94 -14.33
N ALA A 48 -23.11 22.43 -14.45
CA ALA A 48 -21.94 21.57 -14.40
C ALA A 48 -21.96 20.89 -13.03
N SER A 49 -22.29 19.60 -13.01
CA SER A 49 -22.15 18.77 -11.83
C SER A 49 -20.65 18.70 -11.53
N THR A 50 -20.18 19.58 -10.66
CA THR A 50 -18.81 19.53 -10.13
C THR A 50 -18.73 18.30 -9.25
N THR A 51 -18.48 17.14 -9.87
CA THR A 51 -18.14 15.92 -9.15
C THR A 51 -16.99 16.27 -8.22
N PRO A 52 -17.11 16.07 -6.90
CA PRO A 52 -16.00 16.35 -6.00
C PRO A 52 -14.79 15.53 -6.44
N SER A 53 -13.62 16.16 -6.47
CA SER A 53 -12.37 15.43 -6.69
C SER A 53 -12.27 14.34 -5.62
N PRO A 54 -11.89 13.09 -5.98
CA PRO A 54 -11.69 12.05 -4.99
C PRO A 54 -10.71 12.52 -3.91
N GLU A 55 -11.10 12.37 -2.64
CA GLU A 55 -10.28 12.77 -1.50
C GLU A 55 -9.12 11.77 -1.32
N PRO A 56 -7.88 12.22 -1.05
CA PRO A 56 -6.75 11.33 -0.78
C PRO A 56 -7.10 10.25 0.25
N ALA A 57 -6.72 9.00 0.00
CA ALA A 57 -6.92 7.95 0.98
C ALA A 57 -5.97 8.17 2.17
N LEU A 58 -6.55 8.26 3.37
CA LEU A 58 -5.82 8.41 4.61
C LEU A 58 -5.44 7.04 5.20
N PRO A 59 -4.38 6.95 6.03
CA PRO A 59 -4.17 5.78 6.87
C PRO A 59 -5.42 5.48 7.73
N PRO A 60 -5.73 4.20 7.98
CA PRO A 60 -6.68 3.81 9.00
C PRO A 60 -6.36 4.51 10.33
N GLN A 61 -7.36 5.18 10.91
CA GLN A 61 -7.15 6.06 12.06
C GLN A 61 -6.99 5.30 13.39
N GLU A 62 -7.60 4.11 13.47
CA GLU A 62 -7.50 3.21 14.61
C GLU A 62 -6.83 1.90 14.16
N PRO A 63 -5.86 1.36 14.91
CA PRO A 63 -5.26 0.06 14.59
C PRO A 63 -6.31 -1.06 14.69
N PRO A 64 -6.06 -2.24 14.07
CA PRO A 64 -6.97 -3.37 14.20
C PRO A 64 -7.13 -3.76 15.67
N PRO A 65 -8.34 -4.15 16.13
CA PRO A 65 -8.53 -4.63 17.48
C PRO A 65 -7.64 -5.86 17.73
N ALA A 66 -6.97 -5.90 18.88
CA ALA A 66 -6.08 -7.00 19.23
C ALA A 66 -6.81 -8.36 19.14
N PRO A 67 -6.22 -9.38 18.48
CA PRO A 67 -6.91 -10.64 18.23
C PRO A 67 -7.15 -11.40 19.53
N VAL A 68 -8.41 -11.79 19.78
CA VAL A 68 -8.84 -12.53 20.97
C VAL A 68 -9.07 -14.03 20.71
N SER A 69 -9.01 -14.46 19.45
CA SER A 69 -9.16 -15.84 19.01
C SER A 69 -8.34 -16.06 17.73
N PRO A 70 -8.03 -17.31 17.34
CA PRO A 70 -7.46 -17.62 16.04
C PRO A 70 -8.25 -16.98 14.89
N ALA A 71 -7.53 -16.43 13.91
CA ALA A 71 -8.13 -15.80 12.74
C ALA A 71 -8.74 -16.89 11.80
N PRO A 72 -9.91 -16.66 11.18
CA PRO A 72 -10.47 -17.60 10.19
C PRO A 72 -9.51 -17.91 9.04
N SER A 73 -9.57 -19.11 8.47
CA SER A 73 -8.76 -19.50 7.28
C SER A 73 -9.39 -19.10 5.94
N THR A 74 -10.42 -18.24 5.98
CA THR A 74 -11.23 -17.77 4.84
C THR A 74 -11.72 -16.35 5.12
N ALA A 75 -11.84 -15.50 4.10
CA ALA A 75 -12.35 -14.14 4.25
C ALA A 75 -13.19 -13.73 3.03
N GLY A 76 -14.46 -13.35 3.21
CA GLY A 76 -15.35 -13.12 2.07
C GLY A 76 -15.56 -14.42 1.28
N SER A 77 -15.34 -14.39 -0.05
CA SER A 77 -15.26 -15.61 -0.87
C SER A 77 -13.87 -16.26 -0.87
N LEU A 78 -12.86 -15.61 -0.29
CA LEU A 78 -11.46 -16.03 -0.37
C LEU A 78 -11.18 -17.27 0.47
N GLY A 79 -10.47 -18.23 -0.13
CA GLY A 79 -9.89 -19.40 0.51
C GLY A 79 -8.45 -19.67 0.08
N GLU A 80 -7.91 -20.80 0.53
CA GLU A 80 -6.49 -21.18 0.36
C GLU A 80 -5.98 -21.21 -1.10
N THR A 81 -6.87 -21.45 -2.05
CA THR A 81 -6.56 -21.50 -3.48
C THR A 81 -6.36 -20.13 -4.11
N ASP A 82 -6.84 -19.07 -3.45
CA ASP A 82 -6.85 -17.71 -4.01
C ASP A 82 -5.56 -16.95 -3.70
N VAL A 83 -4.81 -17.37 -2.67
CA VAL A 83 -3.53 -16.77 -2.28
C VAL A 83 -2.39 -17.32 -3.13
N ALA A 84 -1.71 -16.41 -3.85
CA ALA A 84 -0.58 -16.72 -4.73
C ALA A 84 0.63 -17.31 -4.01
N ARG A 85 1.43 -18.07 -4.77
CA ARG A 85 2.61 -18.81 -4.29
C ARG A 85 3.66 -18.81 -5.40
N ALA A 86 4.94 -18.66 -5.04
CA ALA A 86 6.05 -18.79 -5.99
C ALA A 86 6.51 -20.26 -6.14
N GLU A 87 7.14 -20.60 -7.25
CA GLU A 87 7.75 -21.93 -7.42
C GLU A 87 8.86 -22.15 -6.39
N GLY A 88 8.87 -23.32 -5.73
CA GLY A 88 9.83 -23.63 -4.66
C GLY A 88 9.48 -23.05 -3.29
N TRP A 89 8.39 -22.27 -3.15
CA TRP A 89 7.94 -21.70 -1.88
C TRP A 89 6.85 -22.56 -1.23
N THR A 90 7.02 -22.86 0.06
CA THR A 90 6.18 -23.80 0.80
C THR A 90 5.19 -23.08 1.71
N PRO A 91 3.87 -23.29 1.54
CA PRO A 91 2.82 -22.92 2.49
C PRO A 91 3.16 -23.31 3.94
N THR A 92 3.28 -22.34 4.84
CA THR A 92 3.77 -22.56 6.20
C THR A 92 2.86 -21.90 7.24
N ALA A 93 2.22 -22.71 8.09
CA ALA A 93 1.44 -22.21 9.22
C ALA A 93 2.35 -21.54 10.26
N ARG A 94 2.04 -20.29 10.65
CA ARG A 94 2.68 -19.59 11.77
C ARG A 94 1.72 -19.47 12.97
N PRO A 95 2.24 -19.49 14.21
CA PRO A 95 1.41 -19.43 15.41
C PRO A 95 0.78 -18.05 15.66
N GLY A 96 1.29 -17.00 15.01
CA GLY A 96 0.87 -15.62 15.25
C GLY A 96 1.22 -15.08 16.64
N SER A 97 0.90 -13.81 16.85
CA SER A 97 0.83 -13.18 18.16
C SER A 97 -0.09 -11.95 18.10
N SER A 98 -0.53 -11.46 19.25
CA SER A 98 -1.26 -10.19 19.31
C SER A 98 -0.44 -8.98 18.82
N GLU A 99 0.89 -9.09 18.79
CA GLU A 99 1.80 -8.08 18.25
C GLU A 99 1.96 -8.20 16.73
N GLU A 100 1.90 -9.43 16.18
CA GLU A 100 1.80 -9.67 14.73
C GLU A 100 0.39 -9.37 14.17
N GLY A 101 -0.58 -9.03 15.02
CA GLY A 101 -1.95 -8.66 14.61
C GLY A 101 -2.91 -9.82 14.36
N TYR A 102 -2.45 -11.07 14.41
CA TYR A 102 -3.28 -12.28 14.26
C TYR A 102 -2.88 -13.38 15.25
N LEU A 103 -3.83 -14.23 15.63
CA LEU A 103 -3.54 -15.50 16.29
C LEU A 103 -3.67 -16.63 15.26
N GLY A 104 -2.68 -17.52 15.21
CA GLY A 104 -2.59 -18.59 14.23
C GLY A 104 -3.68 -19.65 14.40
N ASN A 105 -4.17 -20.16 13.28
CA ASN A 105 -5.29 -21.11 13.20
C ASN A 105 -4.86 -22.55 12.85
N GLY A 106 -3.56 -22.80 12.75
CA GLY A 106 -2.99 -24.10 12.33
C GLY A 106 -2.96 -24.32 10.81
N THR A 107 -3.44 -23.37 10.02
CA THR A 107 -3.31 -23.31 8.56
C THR A 107 -2.31 -22.22 8.17
N TRP A 108 -1.90 -22.18 6.90
CA TRP A 108 -0.96 -21.17 6.40
C TRP A 108 -1.63 -19.87 5.96
N VAL A 109 -2.96 -19.85 5.84
CA VAL A 109 -3.76 -18.67 5.49
C VAL A 109 -4.60 -18.18 6.66
N HIS A 110 -4.80 -16.87 6.74
CA HIS A 110 -5.62 -16.26 7.78
C HIS A 110 -6.27 -14.95 7.29
N ALA A 111 -7.49 -14.71 7.76
CA ALA A 111 -8.23 -13.50 7.48
C ALA A 111 -7.57 -12.31 8.21
N VAL A 112 -7.42 -11.20 7.49
CA VAL A 112 -6.80 -9.96 7.97
C VAL A 112 -7.74 -8.77 7.73
N SER A 113 -7.46 -7.62 8.36
CA SER A 113 -8.27 -6.42 8.18
C SER A 113 -8.07 -5.86 6.77
N ALA A 114 -9.11 -5.95 5.94
CA ALA A 114 -9.04 -5.60 4.51
C ALA A 114 -8.55 -4.16 4.27
N GLU A 115 -9.07 -3.19 5.03
CA GLU A 115 -8.67 -1.77 5.00
C GLU A 115 -7.17 -1.59 5.33
N HIS A 116 -6.70 -2.22 6.41
CA HIS A 116 -5.31 -2.13 6.86
C HIS A 116 -4.34 -2.82 5.90
N SER A 117 -4.68 -4.02 5.42
CA SER A 117 -3.86 -4.75 4.44
C SER A 117 -3.78 -4.01 3.12
N ALA A 118 -4.88 -3.39 2.67
CA ALA A 118 -4.89 -2.53 1.49
C ALA A 118 -3.97 -1.31 1.66
N TYR A 119 -4.07 -0.60 2.80
CA TYR A 119 -3.22 0.56 3.07
C TYR A 119 -1.73 0.17 3.17
N ALA A 120 -1.40 -0.90 3.91
CA ALA A 120 -0.03 -1.38 4.10
C ALA A 120 0.62 -1.84 2.78
N ALA A 121 -0.16 -2.43 1.86
CA ALA A 121 0.31 -2.84 0.55
C ALA A 121 0.60 -1.68 -0.41
N ILE A 122 -0.17 -0.58 -0.32
CA ILE A 122 -0.17 0.52 -1.30
C ILE A 122 0.65 1.75 -0.87
N ALA A 123 0.80 2.00 0.44
CA ALA A 123 1.45 3.19 0.98
C ALA A 123 2.99 3.11 0.92
N LEU A 124 3.56 3.12 -0.29
CA LEU A 124 5.01 2.95 -0.52
C LEU A 124 5.86 4.17 -0.12
N GLY A 125 5.25 5.34 0.07
CA GLY A 125 5.89 6.53 0.65
C GLY A 125 6.64 7.46 -0.31
N CYS A 126 6.66 7.18 -1.62
CA CYS A 126 7.36 8.01 -2.61
C CYS A 126 6.47 9.08 -3.28
N ALA A 127 5.16 9.03 -3.07
CA ALA A 127 4.19 10.03 -3.49
C ALA A 127 3.00 10.08 -2.51
N ASP A 128 2.24 11.17 -2.55
CA ASP A 128 0.95 11.24 -1.85
C ASP A 128 0.00 10.14 -2.37
N LEU A 129 -0.80 9.58 -1.47
CA LEU A 129 -1.71 8.48 -1.77
C LEU A 129 -3.03 9.02 -2.33
N GLY A 130 -3.43 8.50 -3.49
CA GLY A 130 -4.69 8.86 -4.13
C GLY A 130 -5.89 8.22 -3.42
N ALA A 131 -7.09 8.60 -3.81
CA ALA A 131 -8.27 7.81 -3.47
C ALA A 131 -8.16 6.42 -4.11
N TYR A 132 -8.44 5.36 -3.36
CA TYR A 132 -8.57 4.00 -3.89
C TYR A 132 -9.83 3.30 -3.35
N PRO A 133 -10.45 2.39 -4.11
CA PRO A 133 -11.58 1.59 -3.62
C PRO A 133 -11.16 0.71 -2.44
N GLN A 134 -11.99 0.60 -1.41
CA GLN A 134 -11.70 -0.26 -0.26
C GLN A 134 -12.12 -1.71 -0.53
N PRO A 135 -11.29 -2.71 -0.21
CA PRO A 135 -11.68 -4.12 -0.31
C PRO A 135 -12.69 -4.52 0.78
N THR A 136 -13.56 -5.48 0.45
CA THR A 136 -14.56 -6.08 1.34
C THR A 136 -14.00 -7.20 2.20
N ALA A 137 -12.95 -7.88 1.73
CA ALA A 137 -12.25 -8.92 2.48
C ALA A 137 -10.76 -8.99 2.10
N ALA A 138 -9.95 -9.56 2.99
CA ALA A 138 -8.55 -9.86 2.72
C ALA A 138 -8.11 -11.16 3.39
N LEU A 139 -7.34 -11.95 2.66
CA LEU A 139 -6.75 -13.21 3.12
C LEU A 139 -5.24 -13.16 2.90
N GLU A 140 -4.48 -13.32 3.97
CA GLU A 140 -3.02 -13.38 3.95
C GLU A 140 -2.55 -14.83 4.12
N GLY A 141 -1.48 -15.21 3.42
CA GLY A 141 -0.86 -16.51 3.52
C GLY A 141 0.66 -16.43 3.67
N THR A 142 1.21 -17.18 4.63
CA THR A 142 2.66 -17.20 4.88
C THR A 142 3.36 -18.34 4.15
N LEU A 143 4.52 -18.02 3.55
CA LEU A 143 5.34 -18.92 2.77
C LEU A 143 6.76 -18.99 3.35
N ALA A 144 7.40 -20.16 3.21
CA ALA A 144 8.82 -20.36 3.49
C ALA A 144 9.54 -20.81 2.22
N GLY A 145 10.57 -20.07 1.82
CA GLY A 145 11.39 -20.34 0.64
C GLY A 145 12.63 -21.18 0.95
N PRO A 146 13.56 -21.27 -0.02
CA PRO A 146 14.89 -21.81 0.20
C PRO A 146 15.56 -21.20 1.44
N GLU A 147 16.31 -22.01 2.19
CA GLU A 147 17.00 -21.61 3.43
C GLU A 147 16.08 -21.05 4.53
N GLY A 148 14.75 -21.21 4.41
CA GLY A 148 13.77 -20.70 5.36
C GLY A 148 13.46 -19.20 5.20
N ARG A 149 13.79 -18.59 4.06
CA ARG A 149 13.52 -17.18 3.79
C ARG A 149 12.01 -16.88 3.80
N PRO A 150 11.57 -15.72 4.32
CA PRO A 150 10.16 -15.39 4.47
C PRO A 150 9.51 -14.93 3.15
N GLY A 151 8.22 -15.23 3.00
CA GLY A 151 7.39 -14.76 1.89
C GLY A 151 5.94 -14.66 2.31
N VAL A 152 5.21 -13.75 1.67
CA VAL A 152 3.81 -13.44 2.00
C VAL A 152 3.01 -13.30 0.71
N GLY A 153 1.89 -14.02 0.62
CA GLY A 153 0.84 -13.76 -0.36
C GLY A 153 -0.32 -13.05 0.31
N VAL A 154 -0.87 -12.00 -0.30
CA VAL A 154 -2.09 -11.32 0.16
C VAL A 154 -3.09 -11.29 -1.00
N THR A 155 -4.35 -11.62 -0.74
CA THR A 155 -5.43 -11.41 -1.71
C THR A 155 -6.47 -10.50 -1.11
N LEU A 156 -6.79 -9.43 -1.84
CA LEU A 156 -7.82 -8.45 -1.53
C LEU A 156 -9.03 -8.72 -2.42
N GLU A 157 -10.22 -8.81 -1.84
CA GLU A 157 -11.50 -8.93 -2.55
C GLU A 157 -12.21 -7.58 -2.52
N PHE A 158 -12.78 -7.16 -3.65
CA PHE A 158 -13.51 -5.90 -3.79
C PHE A 158 -14.97 -6.17 -4.15
N ALA A 159 -15.82 -5.14 -4.07
CA ALA A 159 -17.23 -5.22 -4.45
C ALA A 159 -17.47 -5.47 -5.96
N GLY A 160 -16.42 -5.34 -6.80
CA GLY A 160 -16.50 -5.51 -8.23
C GLY A 160 -15.13 -5.43 -8.91
N ALA A 161 -15.10 -5.78 -10.20
CA ALA A 161 -13.86 -5.83 -10.99
C ALA A 161 -13.29 -4.44 -11.32
N ASP A 162 -14.14 -3.41 -11.39
CA ASP A 162 -13.68 -2.05 -11.69
C ASP A 162 -13.06 -1.40 -10.43
N GLU A 163 -13.56 -1.73 -9.24
CA GLU A 163 -12.96 -1.39 -7.96
C GLU A 163 -11.57 -2.05 -7.80
N ALA A 164 -11.45 -3.34 -8.10
CA ALA A 164 -10.17 -4.07 -8.06
C ALA A 164 -9.15 -3.47 -9.05
N ARG A 165 -9.57 -3.13 -10.26
CA ARG A 165 -8.74 -2.40 -11.25
C ARG A 165 -8.35 -1.00 -10.77
N GLY A 166 -9.27 -0.28 -10.12
CA GLY A 166 -9.01 1.04 -9.55
C GLY A 166 -7.91 1.00 -8.48
N TYR A 167 -7.98 0.02 -7.58
CA TYR A 167 -6.94 -0.22 -6.58
C TYR A 167 -5.60 -0.60 -7.24
N PHE A 168 -5.59 -1.54 -8.19
CA PHE A 168 -4.39 -1.94 -8.91
C PHE A 168 -3.73 -0.76 -9.67
N GLY A 169 -4.53 0.11 -10.28
CA GLY A 169 -4.04 1.31 -10.96
C GLY A 169 -3.32 2.29 -10.03
N GLU A 170 -3.88 2.54 -8.83
CA GLU A 170 -3.22 3.35 -7.80
C GLU A 170 -1.97 2.65 -7.25
N TRP A 171 -2.00 1.33 -7.06
CA TRP A 171 -0.83 0.56 -6.63
C TRP A 171 0.33 0.66 -7.64
N VAL A 172 0.05 0.50 -8.93
CA VAL A 172 1.05 0.68 -10.00
C VAL A 172 1.56 2.13 -10.06
N ARG A 173 0.72 3.12 -9.73
CA ARG A 173 1.16 4.53 -9.64
C ARG A 173 2.14 4.73 -8.48
N GLN A 174 1.87 4.16 -7.31
CA GLN A 174 2.79 4.20 -6.17
C GLN A 174 4.09 3.46 -6.46
N ALA A 175 4.02 2.26 -7.06
CA ALA A 175 5.19 1.48 -7.45
C ALA A 175 6.09 2.23 -8.44
N LYS A 176 5.51 2.95 -9.42
CA LYS A 176 6.27 3.80 -10.35
C LYS A 176 6.84 5.06 -9.71
N ALA A 177 6.16 5.66 -8.73
CA ALA A 177 6.70 6.80 -7.98
C ALA A 177 7.95 6.43 -7.16
N CYS A 178 8.07 5.17 -6.78
CA CYS A 178 9.24 4.63 -6.06
C CYS A 178 10.37 4.09 -6.95
N GLU A 179 10.22 4.13 -8.29
CA GLU A 179 11.16 3.46 -9.20
C GLU A 179 12.58 4.05 -9.08
N GLY A 180 13.56 3.17 -8.88
CA GLY A 180 14.96 3.56 -8.66
C GLY A 180 15.29 4.03 -7.23
N THR A 181 14.33 4.01 -6.30
CA THR A 181 14.57 4.27 -4.86
C THR A 181 14.16 3.08 -3.99
N ALA A 182 12.89 2.69 -4.03
CA ALA A 182 12.35 1.56 -3.26
C ALA A 182 11.81 0.43 -4.15
N THR A 183 11.59 0.66 -5.45
CA THR A 183 11.13 -0.36 -6.40
C THR A 183 12.00 -0.45 -7.66
N GLU A 184 11.99 -1.61 -8.31
CA GLU A 184 12.54 -1.86 -9.64
C GLU A 184 11.47 -2.55 -10.48
N LEU A 185 11.10 -1.98 -11.64
CA LEU A 185 10.15 -2.59 -12.56
C LEU A 185 10.84 -3.63 -13.44
N LEU A 186 10.36 -4.88 -13.44
CA LEU A 186 10.84 -5.95 -14.32
C LEU A 186 9.89 -6.20 -15.50
N SER A 187 8.58 -6.23 -15.24
CA SER A 187 7.54 -6.27 -16.29
C SER A 187 6.22 -5.65 -15.80
N LEU A 188 5.44 -5.13 -16.76
CA LEU A 188 4.09 -4.63 -16.53
C LEU A 188 3.26 -4.88 -17.78
N ASP A 189 2.13 -5.58 -17.62
CA ASP A 189 1.07 -5.68 -18.62
C ASP A 189 -0.19 -4.92 -18.15
N ALA A 190 -1.36 -5.26 -18.70
CA ALA A 190 -2.62 -4.60 -18.35
C ALA A 190 -3.13 -4.96 -16.94
N ASP A 191 -2.84 -6.18 -16.48
CA ASP A 191 -3.45 -6.79 -15.29
C ASP A 191 -2.40 -7.32 -14.29
N THR A 192 -1.10 -7.21 -14.58
CA THR A 192 0.01 -7.74 -13.76
C THR A 192 1.24 -6.84 -13.79
N TRP A 193 1.78 -6.53 -12.62
CA TRP A 193 3.10 -5.93 -12.39
C TRP A 193 4.03 -6.98 -11.77
N VAL A 194 5.28 -7.01 -12.21
CA VAL A 194 6.36 -7.82 -11.63
C VAL A 194 7.59 -6.93 -11.45
N GLY A 195 8.23 -7.04 -10.31
CA GLY A 195 9.39 -6.22 -10.00
C GLY A 195 10.11 -6.65 -8.73
N ARG A 196 10.88 -5.72 -8.18
CA ARG A 196 11.54 -5.87 -6.89
C ARG A 196 11.20 -4.71 -5.97
N ARG A 197 11.31 -4.95 -4.67
CA ARG A 197 11.10 -3.98 -3.61
C ARG A 197 12.23 -4.04 -2.59
N ASN A 198 12.75 -2.87 -2.22
CA ASN A 198 13.82 -2.74 -1.22
C ASN A 198 13.19 -2.50 0.16
N LEU A 199 13.27 -3.51 1.02
CA LEU A 199 12.79 -3.53 2.40
C LEU A 199 13.95 -3.90 3.33
N GLU A 200 15.01 -3.09 3.30
CA GLU A 200 16.36 -3.37 3.86
C GLU A 200 17.12 -4.50 3.14
N THR A 201 16.43 -5.58 2.75
CA THR A 201 16.87 -6.53 1.72
C THR A 201 16.08 -6.32 0.41
N LEU A 202 16.54 -6.93 -0.68
CA LEU A 202 15.86 -6.86 -1.97
C LEU A 202 14.94 -8.09 -2.15
N TRP A 203 13.63 -7.82 -2.18
CA TRP A 203 12.56 -8.82 -2.35
C TRP A 203 12.09 -8.80 -3.80
N SER A 204 11.66 -9.95 -4.33
CA SER A 204 10.85 -9.98 -5.56
C SER A 204 9.38 -9.82 -5.19
N GLU A 205 8.64 -9.03 -5.97
CA GLU A 205 7.23 -8.72 -5.75
C GLU A 205 6.44 -8.84 -7.07
N THR A 206 5.23 -9.37 -6.99
CA THR A 206 4.24 -9.31 -8.08
C THR A 206 2.88 -8.93 -7.53
N VAL A 207 2.16 -8.12 -8.30
CA VAL A 207 0.80 -7.66 -7.98
C VAL A 207 -0.04 -7.70 -9.25
N GLY A 208 -1.27 -8.19 -9.17
CA GLY A 208 -2.14 -8.28 -10.34
C GLY A 208 -3.62 -8.38 -9.98
N VAL A 209 -4.48 -8.03 -10.95
CA VAL A 209 -5.93 -7.98 -10.80
C VAL A 209 -6.59 -9.15 -11.56
N ARG A 210 -7.51 -9.86 -10.91
CA ARG A 210 -8.24 -11.03 -11.45
C ARG A 210 -9.71 -10.94 -11.04
N GLY A 211 -10.57 -10.52 -11.97
CA GLY A 211 -11.97 -10.25 -11.65
C GLY A 211 -12.10 -9.17 -10.57
N GLU A 212 -12.83 -9.47 -9.50
CA GLU A 212 -13.03 -8.61 -8.32
C GLU A 212 -11.88 -8.67 -7.29
N ARG A 213 -10.75 -9.29 -7.61
CA ARG A 213 -9.66 -9.54 -6.67
C ARG A 213 -8.35 -8.89 -7.11
N VAL A 214 -7.56 -8.39 -6.15
CA VAL A 214 -6.15 -8.04 -6.35
C VAL A 214 -5.29 -9.00 -5.54
N VAL A 215 -4.38 -9.66 -6.23
CA VAL A 215 -3.48 -10.67 -5.68
C VAL A 215 -2.08 -10.08 -5.62
N LEU A 216 -1.44 -10.20 -4.46
CA LEU A 216 -0.08 -9.75 -4.18
C LEU A 216 0.74 -10.94 -3.70
N LEU A 217 2.01 -10.98 -4.11
CA LEU A 217 2.99 -11.94 -3.61
C LEU A 217 4.35 -11.25 -3.52
N ILE A 218 4.95 -11.28 -2.33
CA ILE A 218 6.29 -10.77 -2.07
C ILE A 218 7.14 -11.83 -1.38
N VAL A 219 8.36 -12.03 -1.85
CA VAL A 219 9.28 -13.06 -1.35
C VAL A 219 10.68 -12.50 -1.13
N ASP A 220 11.32 -12.84 -0.01
CA ASP A 220 12.70 -12.46 0.29
C ASP A 220 13.65 -13.31 -0.56
N GLN A 221 13.70 -13.02 -1.86
CA GLN A 221 14.61 -13.59 -2.84
C GLN A 221 14.60 -12.73 -4.11
N ALA A 222 15.64 -11.91 -4.32
CA ALA A 222 15.73 -10.95 -5.42
C ALA A 222 15.76 -11.54 -6.84
N ASP A 223 16.04 -12.84 -6.98
CA ASP A 223 16.09 -13.55 -8.26
C ASP A 223 14.96 -14.57 -8.44
N ALA A 224 13.94 -14.56 -7.56
CA ALA A 224 12.74 -15.38 -7.74
C ALA A 224 11.95 -14.90 -8.96
N ASP A 225 11.66 -15.82 -9.89
CA ASP A 225 10.74 -15.57 -11.01
C ASP A 225 9.30 -15.65 -10.51
N LEU A 226 8.60 -14.53 -10.56
CA LEU A 226 7.20 -14.39 -10.15
C LEU A 226 6.24 -14.23 -11.34
N SER A 227 6.74 -14.29 -12.58
CA SER A 227 5.95 -14.01 -13.79
C SER A 227 4.76 -14.95 -14.02
N GLY A 228 4.83 -16.18 -13.47
CA GLY A 228 3.74 -17.15 -13.47
C GLY A 228 3.00 -17.31 -12.13
N ALA A 229 3.34 -16.52 -11.10
CA ALA A 229 2.87 -16.77 -9.73
C ALA A 229 1.45 -16.26 -9.45
N ILE A 230 0.93 -15.32 -10.24
CA ILE A 230 -0.48 -14.90 -10.22
C ILE A 230 -1.21 -15.64 -11.35
N PRO A 231 -2.10 -16.60 -11.04
CA PRO A 231 -2.81 -17.39 -12.06
C PRO A 231 -3.51 -16.52 -13.09
N ALA A 232 -3.62 -17.01 -14.33
CA ALA A 232 -4.53 -16.42 -15.31
C ALA A 232 -5.99 -16.50 -14.81
N PRO A 233 -6.87 -15.55 -15.21
CA PRO A 233 -8.29 -15.55 -14.83
C PRO A 233 -9.08 -16.73 -15.40
#